data_AF-A0A4P9WVA8-F1
#
_entry.id   AF-A0A4P9WVA8-F1
#
_cell.length_a   1.000
_cell.length_b   1.000
_cell.length_c   1.000
_cell.angle_alpha   90.00
_cell.angle_beta   90.00
_cell.angle_gamma   90.00
#
_symmetry.space_group_name_H-M   'P 1'
#
loop_
_entity.id
_entity.type
_entity.pdbx_description
1 polymer ?
#
loop_
_entity_poly.entity_id
_entity_poly.type
_entity_poly.pdbx_seq_one_letter_code
_entity_poly.pdbx_strand_id
1 'polypeptide(L)'
;MPSLQDNVAEGPVGSRYDDSAGPMGYLPDDDYESEADSYSDTGSSSSYASEHIALLSSFFYKPFSDEVHHMAALKQRCENQLGRLTSPDGTQELKALIDEVLVTPAAYINEVRALLRFLIAASSQHMSRSSSASFDGLLQLVDECNVVEVACTAAVVYEDLNREEPQIMAEVVQLALQLYMVLIQKQGRVNTELDLDWVAQSVENVVARLSRSRSSRSNPPVVVADLLHIQMFLKRIKRSLAIRDKAAEVVGDADDMDMDNITRLRLTMPTRDLTAIDYPGKMSRFGRRHDNDYVDVGQIEIMPTLGEIMADRSPYLPLIDHDTWHEDGVQGLAERHFRLMRQDIMQPIIRMIKCALNVEGVKREMFDDYRLYEGCHVTGVSLRYEHVSVLVRR
;
A
#
# COMPACT_ATOMS: atom_id res chain seq x y z
N MET A 1 -5.98 -48.00 -48.29
CA MET A 1 -4.93 -48.76 -49.00
C MET A 1 -4.76 -48.12 -50.37
N PRO A 2 -3.55 -47.75 -50.82
CA PRO A 2 -2.24 -48.21 -50.35
C PRO A 2 -1.38 -47.12 -49.69
N SER A 3 -0.42 -47.64 -48.93
CA SER A 3 0.76 -47.08 -48.29
C SER A 3 1.82 -46.60 -49.27
N LEU A 4 2.66 -45.65 -48.85
CA LEU A 4 4.03 -45.50 -49.34
C LEU A 4 4.92 -45.08 -48.16
N GLN A 5 5.65 -46.08 -47.67
CA GLN A 5 6.79 -45.98 -46.77
C GLN A 5 8.05 -45.67 -47.58
N ASP A 6 9.01 -45.10 -46.85
CA ASP A 6 10.46 -45.18 -47.02
C ASP A 6 11.12 -44.49 -48.21
N ASN A 7 11.94 -43.48 -47.89
CA ASN A 7 13.33 -43.51 -48.33
C ASN A 7 14.26 -42.87 -47.30
N VAL A 8 15.32 -43.62 -47.07
CA VAL A 8 16.48 -43.47 -46.19
C VAL A 8 17.46 -42.43 -46.76
N ALA A 9 18.13 -41.67 -45.88
CA ALA A 9 19.52 -41.26 -46.13
C ALA A 9 20.23 -40.96 -44.79
N GLU A 10 21.49 -41.39 -44.75
CA GLU A 10 22.34 -41.69 -43.59
C GLU A 10 23.07 -40.45 -43.02
N GLY A 11 23.72 -40.64 -41.86
CA GLY A 11 24.44 -39.63 -41.07
C GLY A 11 25.75 -39.07 -41.67
N PRO A 12 26.66 -38.52 -40.84
CA PRO A 12 27.43 -39.40 -39.96
C PRO A 12 27.70 -38.89 -38.53
N VAL A 13 28.22 -39.86 -37.79
CA VAL A 13 28.66 -39.99 -36.40
C VAL A 13 29.90 -39.15 -36.05
N GLY A 14 30.01 -38.67 -34.80
CA GLY A 14 31.30 -38.76 -34.10
C GLY A 14 31.66 -37.80 -32.95
N SER A 15 31.81 -38.42 -31.78
CA SER A 15 32.70 -38.12 -30.63
C SER A 15 32.13 -37.22 -29.52
N ARG A 16 31.88 -37.69 -28.28
CA ARG A 16 32.60 -38.48 -27.23
C ARG A 16 33.55 -37.63 -26.36
N TYR A 17 33.40 -37.88 -25.04
CA TYR A 17 34.22 -37.53 -23.87
C TYR A 17 33.90 -36.18 -23.21
N ASP A 18 33.75 -36.06 -21.89
CA ASP A 18 33.72 -37.05 -20.80
C ASP A 18 33.15 -36.36 -19.55
N ASP A 19 32.34 -37.09 -18.79
CA ASP A 19 31.99 -36.78 -17.41
C ASP A 19 33.07 -37.37 -16.51
N SER A 20 33.60 -36.60 -15.56
CA SER A 20 34.43 -37.15 -14.48
C SER A 20 34.27 -36.30 -13.22
N ALA A 21 33.51 -36.85 -12.27
CA ALA A 21 33.43 -36.40 -10.89
C ALA A 21 34.73 -36.73 -10.13
N GLY A 22 35.10 -35.86 -9.18
CA GLY A 22 36.14 -36.12 -8.19
C GLY A 22 36.20 -35.01 -7.12
N PRO A 23 36.13 -35.33 -5.81
CA PRO A 23 35.87 -34.37 -4.73
C PRO A 23 37.17 -33.91 -4.04
N MET A 24 37.20 -32.68 -3.50
CA MET A 24 38.22 -32.25 -2.54
C MET A 24 37.63 -31.18 -1.60
N GLY A 25 37.75 -31.44 -0.29
CA GLY A 25 37.32 -30.54 0.76
C GLY A 25 38.42 -29.60 1.28
N TYR A 26 38.10 -29.01 2.44
CA TYR A 26 38.87 -28.15 3.34
C TYR A 26 38.67 -26.63 3.23
N LEU A 27 37.93 -26.12 4.23
CA LEU A 27 38.01 -24.81 4.90
C LEU A 27 39.46 -24.46 5.30
N PRO A 28 39.86 -23.17 5.48
CA PRO A 28 39.38 -22.34 6.58
C PRO A 28 39.16 -20.83 6.30
N ASP A 29 38.34 -20.25 7.18
CA ASP A 29 38.32 -18.88 7.70
C ASP A 29 39.12 -17.79 6.97
N ASP A 30 38.43 -16.78 6.45
CA ASP A 30 38.98 -15.43 6.31
C ASP A 30 37.88 -14.39 6.59
N ASP A 31 38.26 -13.44 7.44
CA ASP A 31 37.49 -12.35 8.00
C ASP A 31 36.88 -11.44 6.91
N TYR A 32 35.55 -11.36 6.86
CA TYR A 32 34.86 -10.27 6.16
C TYR A 32 34.60 -9.14 7.15
N GLU A 33 35.57 -8.24 7.25
CA GLU A 33 35.40 -6.95 7.90
C GLU A 33 34.34 -6.12 7.16
N SER A 34 33.34 -5.71 7.94
CA SER A 34 32.52 -4.50 7.86
C SER A 34 33.00 -3.42 6.86
N GLU A 35 32.37 -3.34 5.68
CA GLU A 35 32.23 -2.08 4.95
C GLU A 35 30.90 -1.42 5.35
N ALA A 36 31.00 -0.51 6.32
CA ALA A 36 29.96 0.45 6.65
C ALA A 36 29.95 1.53 5.56
N ASP A 37 28.99 1.44 4.63
CA ASP A 37 28.77 2.49 3.64
C ASP A 37 28.29 3.78 4.32
N SER A 38 29.16 4.78 4.22
CA SER A 38 28.95 6.17 4.57
C SER A 38 27.95 6.81 3.60
N TYR A 39 26.70 6.95 4.01
CA TYR A 39 25.81 7.93 3.39
C TYR A 39 26.01 9.29 4.07
N SER A 40 26.55 10.21 3.28
CA SER A 40 26.86 11.59 3.62
C SER A 40 25.62 12.36 4.07
N ASP A 41 25.69 12.75 5.34
CA ASP A 41 24.89 13.76 5.99
C ASP A 41 25.14 15.13 5.34
N THR A 42 24.23 15.57 4.47
CA THR A 42 24.19 16.96 4.00
C THR A 42 22.73 17.39 3.81
N GLY A 43 22.16 18.07 4.82
CA GLY A 43 20.93 18.84 4.62
C GLY A 43 20.10 19.09 5.87
N SER A 44 20.44 20.18 6.59
CA SER A 44 19.66 20.87 7.63
C SER A 44 19.45 20.17 8.97
N SER A 45 20.29 20.58 9.91
CA SER A 45 20.05 20.63 11.34
C SER A 45 18.73 21.35 11.67
N SER A 46 17.65 20.59 11.80
CA SER A 46 16.57 20.92 12.72
C SER A 46 16.88 20.22 14.03
N SER A 47 17.10 20.99 15.08
CA SER A 47 17.34 20.57 16.46
C SER A 47 16.29 19.55 16.92
N TYR A 48 16.58 18.26 16.75
CA TYR A 48 15.88 17.20 17.47
C TYR A 48 16.07 17.46 18.96
N ALA A 49 14.99 17.47 19.73
CA ALA A 49 15.06 17.60 21.18
C ALA A 49 16.10 16.59 21.74
N SER A 50 16.97 17.11 22.61
CA SER A 50 18.09 16.45 23.30
C SER A 50 18.02 14.91 23.38
N GLU A 51 19.10 14.24 22.97
CA GLU A 51 19.30 12.77 23.03
C GLU A 51 19.05 12.15 24.42
N HIS A 52 18.91 12.96 25.48
CA HIS A 52 18.62 12.54 26.84
C HIS A 52 17.13 12.34 27.19
N ILE A 53 16.18 12.57 26.26
CA ILE A 53 14.72 12.54 26.53
C ILE A 53 13.95 11.59 25.59
N ALA A 54 14.62 10.89 24.67
CA ALA A 54 13.92 10.12 23.65
C ALA A 54 13.25 8.85 24.24
N LEU A 55 11.93 8.92 24.40
CA LEU A 55 11.05 7.78 24.72
C LEU A 55 11.28 6.61 23.73
N LEU A 56 11.59 6.95 22.48
CA LEU A 56 11.74 6.01 21.37
C LEU A 56 13.15 6.09 20.77
N SER A 57 13.59 4.98 20.17
CA SER A 57 14.80 4.97 19.36
C SER A 57 14.74 6.02 18.25
N SER A 58 15.86 6.71 17.98
CA SER A 58 16.04 7.63 16.85
C SER A 58 15.67 7.00 15.49
N PHE A 59 15.64 5.67 15.42
CA PHE A 59 15.13 4.90 14.28
C PHE A 59 13.75 5.36 13.82
N PHE A 60 12.80 5.55 14.75
CA PHE A 60 11.40 5.82 14.42
C PHE A 60 11.15 7.25 13.93
N TYR A 61 12.14 8.13 14.06
CA TYR A 61 12.06 9.50 13.56
C TYR A 61 12.23 9.59 12.04
N LYS A 62 12.77 8.55 11.39
CA LYS A 62 12.92 8.47 9.93
C LYS A 62 11.90 7.49 9.31
N PRO A 63 11.47 7.70 8.05
CA PRO A 63 10.72 6.71 7.30
C PRO A 63 11.52 5.40 7.12
N PHE A 64 10.83 4.28 7.07
CA PHE A 64 11.42 2.96 6.89
C PHE A 64 11.47 2.55 5.42
N SER A 65 12.49 1.79 5.03
CA SER A 65 12.59 1.17 3.69
C SER A 65 12.02 -0.25 3.74
N ASP A 66 11.40 -0.70 2.65
CA ASP A 66 10.88 -2.07 2.50
C ASP A 66 11.98 -3.13 2.25
N GLU A 67 13.26 -2.75 2.34
CA GLU A 67 14.37 -3.66 2.18
C GLU A 67 14.45 -4.74 3.28
N VAL A 68 14.85 -5.95 2.91
CA VAL A 68 14.86 -7.13 3.80
C VAL A 68 15.72 -6.91 5.06
N HIS A 69 16.90 -6.30 4.91
CA HIS A 69 17.78 -5.97 6.04
C HIS A 69 17.15 -4.93 6.98
N HIS A 70 16.39 -3.99 6.42
CA HIS A 70 15.66 -2.99 7.18
C HIS A 70 14.54 -3.62 8.01
N MET A 71 13.84 -4.62 7.45
CA MET A 71 12.77 -5.35 8.16
C MET A 71 13.29 -6.16 9.35
N ALA A 72 14.45 -6.81 9.23
CA ALA A 72 15.06 -7.53 10.34
C ALA A 72 15.43 -6.58 11.51
N ALA A 73 16.05 -5.44 11.19
CA ALA A 73 16.39 -4.42 12.17
C ALA A 73 15.14 -3.78 12.81
N LEU A 74 14.11 -3.50 12.02
CA LEU A 74 12.83 -2.96 12.50
C LEU A 74 12.18 -3.90 13.51
N LYS A 75 12.14 -5.21 13.21
CA LYS A 75 11.58 -6.22 14.13
C LYS A 75 12.32 -6.23 15.46
N GLN A 76 13.64 -6.33 15.44
CA GLN A 76 14.46 -6.38 16.66
C GLN A 76 14.30 -5.10 17.50
N ARG A 77 14.25 -3.93 16.86
CA ARG A 77 14.02 -2.66 17.57
C ARG A 77 12.62 -2.56 18.17
N CYS A 78 11.60 -3.03 17.47
CA CYS A 78 10.24 -3.07 18.01
C CYS A 78 10.14 -3.97 19.25
N GLU A 79 10.77 -5.16 19.22
CA GLU A 79 10.80 -6.07 20.38
C GLU A 79 11.47 -5.41 21.61
N ASN A 80 12.59 -4.72 21.40
CA ASN A 80 13.30 -4.01 22.48
C ASN A 80 12.48 -2.84 23.06
N GLN A 81 11.82 -2.04 22.19
CA GLN A 81 11.03 -0.89 22.64
C GLN A 81 9.71 -1.30 23.29
N LEU A 82 9.10 -2.40 22.85
CA LEU A 82 7.87 -2.93 23.45
C LEU A 82 8.07 -3.28 24.93
N GLY A 83 9.22 -3.88 25.28
CA GLY A 83 9.56 -4.17 26.68
C GLY A 83 9.77 -2.91 27.52
N ARG A 84 10.37 -1.85 26.95
CA ARG A 84 10.55 -0.57 27.64
C ARG A 84 9.22 0.14 27.89
N LEU A 85 8.38 0.27 26.87
CA LEU A 85 7.12 1.03 26.96
C LEU A 85 6.07 0.37 27.85
N THR A 86 6.08 -0.96 27.94
CA THR A 86 5.17 -1.69 28.85
C THR A 86 5.66 -1.73 30.30
N SER A 87 6.85 -1.19 30.59
CA SER A 87 7.32 -0.99 31.96
C SER A 87 6.57 0.15 32.66
N PRO A 88 6.52 0.17 34.01
CA PRO A 88 5.89 1.27 34.75
C PRO A 88 6.48 2.65 34.42
N ASP A 89 7.80 2.73 34.30
CA ASP A 89 8.51 3.97 33.96
C ASP A 89 8.18 4.42 32.54
N GLY A 90 8.20 3.49 31.56
CA GLY A 90 7.85 3.79 30.18
C GLY A 90 6.38 4.21 29.99
N THR A 91 5.47 3.63 30.77
CA THR A 91 4.06 4.04 30.80
C THR A 91 3.89 5.46 31.31
N GLN A 92 4.64 5.83 32.36
CA GLN A 92 4.62 7.18 32.91
C GLN A 92 5.24 8.19 31.93
N GLU A 93 6.35 7.84 31.27
CA GLU A 93 6.97 8.68 30.23
C GLU A 93 6.01 8.89 29.04
N LEU A 94 5.29 7.85 28.62
CA LEU A 94 4.29 7.97 27.55
C LEU A 94 3.16 8.94 27.94
N LYS A 95 2.62 8.82 29.16
CA LYS A 95 1.58 9.73 29.65
C LYS A 95 2.08 11.18 29.69
N ALA A 96 3.29 11.39 30.21
CA ALA A 96 3.91 12.72 30.23
C ALA A 96 4.09 13.30 28.82
N LEU A 97 4.52 12.48 27.84
CA LEU A 97 4.61 12.92 26.45
C LEU A 97 3.24 13.35 25.90
N ILE A 98 2.19 12.58 26.16
CA ILE A 98 0.83 12.90 25.70
C ILE A 98 0.33 14.20 26.33
N ASP A 99 0.59 14.42 27.62
CA ASP A 99 0.25 15.67 28.31
C ASP A 99 0.99 16.88 27.69
N GLU A 100 2.29 16.74 27.38
CA GLU A 100 3.07 17.80 26.74
C GLU A 100 2.63 18.10 25.30
N VAL A 101 2.24 17.08 24.54
CA VAL A 101 1.70 17.22 23.18
C VAL A 101 0.40 18.04 23.20
N LEU A 102 -0.45 17.86 24.21
CA LEU A 102 -1.68 18.64 24.34
C LEU A 102 -1.41 20.13 24.62
N VAL A 103 -0.33 20.45 25.33
CA VAL A 103 0.03 21.84 25.66
C VAL A 103 0.79 22.51 24.53
N THR A 104 1.76 21.81 23.91
CA THR A 104 2.62 22.36 22.85
C THR A 104 2.74 21.42 21.64
N PRO A 105 1.64 21.21 20.87
CA PRO A 105 1.62 20.21 19.79
C PRO A 105 2.72 20.39 18.74
N ALA A 106 3.06 21.64 18.42
CA ALA A 106 4.06 21.93 17.41
C ALA A 106 5.50 21.58 17.82
N ALA A 107 5.80 21.60 19.12
CA ALA A 107 7.12 21.23 19.62
C ALA A 107 7.37 19.72 19.60
N TYR A 108 6.30 18.92 19.66
CA TYR A 108 6.36 17.46 19.84
C TYR A 108 5.82 16.64 18.66
N ILE A 109 5.54 17.29 17.51
CA ILE A 109 4.92 16.60 16.35
C ILE A 109 5.79 15.46 15.79
N ASN A 110 7.11 15.56 15.93
CA ASN A 110 8.05 14.55 15.46
C ASN A 110 8.10 13.33 16.39
N GLU A 111 7.96 13.55 17.69
CA GLU A 111 7.81 12.55 18.74
C GLU A 111 6.50 11.78 18.54
N VAL A 112 5.38 12.49 18.29
CA VAL A 112 4.09 11.88 17.94
C VAL A 112 4.23 11.01 16.70
N ARG A 113 4.87 11.53 15.65
CA ARG A 113 5.11 10.79 14.41
C ARG A 113 5.93 9.52 14.66
N ALA A 114 7.01 9.60 15.42
CA ALA A 114 7.85 8.46 15.77
C ALA A 114 7.07 7.42 16.59
N LEU A 115 6.23 7.87 17.53
CA LEU A 115 5.36 7.00 18.32
C LEU A 115 4.37 6.25 17.45
N LEU A 116 3.67 6.94 16.55
CA LEU A 116 2.72 6.30 15.65
C LEU A 116 3.40 5.29 14.72
N ARG A 117 4.57 5.65 14.14
CA ARG A 117 5.34 4.70 13.31
C ARG A 117 5.74 3.46 14.07
N PHE A 118 6.19 3.61 15.32
CA PHE A 118 6.48 2.48 16.20
C PHE A 118 5.23 1.61 16.45
N LEU A 119 4.12 2.22 16.83
CA LEU A 119 2.87 1.49 17.15
C LEU A 119 2.33 0.73 15.93
N ILE A 120 2.36 1.34 14.75
CA ILE A 120 1.99 0.68 13.49
C ILE A 120 2.94 -0.49 13.19
N ALA A 121 4.25 -0.27 13.26
CA ALA A 121 5.23 -1.33 13.03
C ALA A 121 5.06 -2.49 14.01
N ALA A 122 4.85 -2.21 15.30
CA ALA A 122 4.60 -3.20 16.33
C ALA A 122 3.27 -3.95 16.12
N SER A 123 2.25 -3.30 15.54
CA SER A 123 0.96 -3.91 15.20
C SER A 123 0.99 -4.85 13.99
N SER A 124 1.98 -4.67 13.11
CA SER A 124 2.14 -5.51 11.93
C SER A 124 2.53 -6.95 12.33
N GLN A 125 2.18 -7.94 11.51
CA GLN A 125 2.24 -9.40 11.79
C GLN A 125 3.66 -9.98 12.07
N HIS A 126 4.68 -9.14 12.26
CA HIS A 126 6.07 -9.53 12.41
C HIS A 126 6.51 -9.77 13.87
N MET A 127 5.64 -9.50 14.86
CA MET A 127 5.90 -9.81 16.27
C MET A 127 5.58 -11.28 16.61
N SER A 128 6.45 -11.91 17.42
CA SER A 128 6.28 -13.31 17.84
C SER A 128 4.98 -13.54 18.64
N ARG A 129 4.44 -14.78 18.64
CA ARG A 129 3.25 -15.15 19.43
C ARG A 129 3.40 -14.89 20.95
N SER A 130 4.62 -14.93 21.48
CA SER A 130 4.92 -14.64 22.89
C SER A 130 4.86 -13.15 23.25
N SER A 131 4.89 -12.24 22.26
CA SER A 131 4.80 -10.79 22.46
C SER A 131 3.36 -10.26 22.42
N SER A 132 2.37 -11.13 22.19
CA SER A 132 0.96 -10.75 22.03
C SER A 132 0.36 -10.08 23.27
N ALA A 133 0.54 -10.67 24.46
CA ALA A 133 -0.01 -10.12 25.70
C ALA A 133 0.56 -8.74 26.07
N SER A 134 1.88 -8.53 25.90
CA SER A 134 2.51 -7.23 26.11
C SER A 134 2.03 -6.19 25.10
N PHE A 135 1.79 -6.60 23.86
CA PHE A 135 1.28 -5.73 22.82
C PHE A 135 -0.20 -5.37 23.05
N ASP A 136 -1.03 -6.31 23.49
CA ASP A 136 -2.43 -6.05 23.84
C ASP A 136 -2.53 -5.05 25.01
N GLY A 137 -1.66 -5.18 26.02
CA GLY A 137 -1.54 -4.21 27.11
C GLY A 137 -1.09 -2.83 26.64
N LEU A 138 -0.17 -2.76 25.67
CA LEU A 138 0.23 -1.49 25.05
C LEU A 138 -0.92 -0.86 24.26
N LEU A 139 -1.69 -1.63 23.49
CA LEU A 139 -2.86 -1.13 22.77
C LEU A 139 -3.92 -0.59 23.75
N GLN A 140 -4.12 -1.25 24.89
CA GLN A 140 -5.02 -0.76 25.93
C GLN A 140 -4.53 0.59 26.48
N LEU A 141 -3.24 0.71 26.79
CA LEU A 141 -2.66 1.97 27.26
C LEU A 141 -2.78 3.09 26.21
N VAL A 142 -2.56 2.77 24.93
CA VAL A 142 -2.71 3.70 23.80
C VAL A 142 -4.15 4.22 23.69
N ASP A 143 -5.14 3.35 23.90
CA ASP A 143 -6.55 3.72 23.92
C ASP A 143 -6.90 4.55 25.18
N GLU A 144 -6.40 4.17 26.37
CA GLU A 144 -6.59 4.92 27.62
C GLU A 144 -6.00 6.33 27.57
N CYS A 145 -4.90 6.52 26.85
CA CYS A 145 -4.24 7.81 26.67
C CYS A 145 -4.82 8.62 25.49
N ASN A 146 -5.87 8.15 24.80
CA ASN A 146 -6.46 8.81 23.62
C ASN A 146 -5.41 9.19 22.55
N VAL A 147 -4.36 8.38 22.37
CA VAL A 147 -3.20 8.73 21.52
C VAL A 147 -3.61 9.11 20.10
N VAL A 148 -4.61 8.44 19.55
CA VAL A 148 -5.13 8.72 18.20
C VAL A 148 -5.75 10.12 18.12
N GLU A 149 -6.61 10.48 19.06
CA GLU A 149 -7.28 11.79 19.11
C GLU A 149 -6.25 12.92 19.32
N VAL A 150 -5.33 12.72 20.27
CA VAL A 150 -4.25 13.66 20.56
C VAL A 150 -3.38 13.88 19.32
N ALA A 151 -3.02 12.81 18.60
CA ALA A 151 -2.22 12.91 17.39
C ALA A 151 -2.95 13.64 16.25
N CYS A 152 -4.22 13.33 16.01
CA CYS A 152 -5.03 14.02 15.01
C CYS A 152 -5.17 15.52 15.35
N THR A 153 -5.44 15.83 16.62
CA THR A 153 -5.52 17.22 17.12
C THR A 153 -4.20 17.96 16.91
N ALA A 154 -3.09 17.35 17.33
CA ALA A 154 -1.76 17.93 17.17
C ALA A 154 -1.40 18.19 15.70
N ALA A 155 -1.73 17.25 14.82
CA ALA A 155 -1.47 17.37 13.39
C ALA A 155 -2.23 18.53 12.74
N VAL A 156 -3.52 18.71 13.10
CA VAL A 156 -4.34 19.81 12.56
C VAL A 156 -3.85 21.15 13.11
N VAL A 157 -3.58 21.25 14.42
CA VAL A 157 -3.03 22.47 15.02
C VAL A 157 -1.67 22.83 14.41
N TYR A 158 -0.82 21.83 14.15
CA TYR A 158 0.46 22.04 13.47
C TYR A 158 0.27 22.60 12.05
N GLU A 159 -0.69 22.09 11.28
CA GLU A 159 -0.99 22.58 9.94
C GLU A 159 -1.51 24.03 9.95
N ASP A 160 -2.35 24.36 10.91
CA ASP A 160 -2.91 25.70 11.08
C ASP A 160 -1.81 26.74 11.36
N LEU A 161 -0.82 26.35 12.17
CA LEU A 161 0.34 27.18 12.52
C LEU A 161 1.38 27.22 11.40
N ASN A 162 1.65 26.07 10.77
CA ASN A 162 2.74 25.87 9.82
C ASN A 162 2.21 25.47 8.43
N ARG A 163 1.47 26.39 7.83
CA ARG A 163 0.74 26.23 6.55
C ARG A 163 1.59 25.86 5.33
N GLU A 164 2.91 25.84 5.48
CA GLU A 164 3.91 25.55 4.44
C GLU A 164 4.23 24.05 4.33
N GLU A 165 3.96 23.24 5.38
CA GLU A 165 4.33 21.82 5.42
C GLU A 165 3.12 20.87 5.63
N PRO A 166 2.14 20.85 4.70
CA PRO A 166 0.96 19.97 4.80
C PRO A 166 1.30 18.46 4.77
N GLN A 167 2.51 18.08 4.37
CA GLN A 167 3.02 16.71 4.37
C GLN A 167 2.98 16.09 5.77
N ILE A 168 3.37 16.87 6.79
CA ILE A 168 3.50 16.38 8.16
C ILE A 168 2.12 16.04 8.72
N MET A 169 1.14 16.93 8.52
CA MET A 169 -0.23 16.68 8.93
C MET A 169 -0.80 15.45 8.22
N ALA A 170 -0.62 15.34 6.90
CA ALA A 170 -1.10 14.18 6.15
C ALA A 170 -0.51 12.88 6.70
N GLU A 171 0.81 12.83 6.93
CA GLU A 171 1.48 11.65 7.47
C GLU A 171 0.97 11.27 8.87
N VAL A 172 0.91 12.23 9.80
CA VAL A 172 0.50 11.97 11.19
C VAL A 172 -0.96 11.51 11.24
N VAL A 173 -1.87 12.18 10.52
CA VAL A 173 -3.28 11.78 10.43
C VAL A 173 -3.39 10.39 9.82
N GLN A 174 -2.65 10.11 8.75
CA GLN A 174 -2.65 8.79 8.11
C GLN A 174 -2.26 7.68 9.09
N LEU A 175 -1.15 7.84 9.81
CA LEU A 175 -0.68 6.85 10.80
C LEU A 175 -1.64 6.71 11.98
N ALA A 176 -2.20 7.82 12.48
CA ALA A 176 -3.17 7.81 13.58
C ALA A 176 -4.44 7.05 13.20
N LEU A 177 -4.96 7.26 11.99
CA LEU A 177 -6.14 6.54 11.51
C LEU A 177 -5.85 5.04 11.31
N GLN A 178 -4.66 4.68 10.80
CA GLN A 178 -4.27 3.27 10.71
C GLN A 178 -4.25 2.60 12.08
N LEU A 179 -3.73 3.29 13.09
CA LEU A 179 -3.70 2.82 14.46
C LEU A 179 -5.13 2.69 15.00
N TYR A 180 -6.00 3.64 14.70
CA TYR A 180 -7.42 3.57 15.07
C TYR A 180 -8.12 2.35 14.49
N MET A 181 -7.85 2.01 13.22
CA MET A 181 -8.34 0.76 12.63
C MET A 181 -7.79 -0.46 13.35
N VAL A 182 -6.50 -0.48 13.70
CA VAL A 182 -5.92 -1.57 14.51
C VAL A 182 -6.65 -1.70 15.86
N LEU A 183 -6.92 -0.59 16.54
CA LEU A 183 -7.67 -0.59 17.80
C LEU A 183 -9.09 -1.15 17.60
N ILE A 184 -9.84 -0.68 16.59
CA ILE A 184 -11.19 -1.19 16.28
C ILE A 184 -11.19 -2.70 16.00
N GLN A 185 -10.15 -3.22 15.33
CA GLN A 185 -10.05 -4.64 14.99
C GLN A 185 -9.63 -5.52 16.17
N LYS A 186 -8.77 -4.99 17.06
CA LYS A 186 -8.16 -5.76 18.17
C LYS A 186 -8.94 -5.63 19.47
N GLN A 187 -9.59 -4.50 19.70
CA GLN A 187 -10.32 -4.21 20.92
C GLN A 187 -11.82 -4.20 20.61
N GLY A 188 -12.59 -5.01 21.35
CA GLY A 188 -14.05 -5.08 21.17
C GLY A 188 -14.77 -3.75 21.45
N ARG A 189 -14.21 -2.92 22.34
CA ARG A 189 -14.61 -1.54 22.59
C ARG A 189 -13.35 -0.67 22.62
N VAL A 190 -13.38 0.41 21.84
CA VAL A 190 -12.33 1.45 21.81
C VAL A 190 -12.90 2.62 22.60
N ASN A 191 -12.20 3.07 23.64
CA ASN A 191 -12.63 4.20 24.47
C ASN A 191 -12.40 5.54 23.76
N THR A 192 -11.43 5.59 22.85
CA THR A 192 -11.13 6.80 22.07
C THR A 192 -12.33 7.22 21.20
N GLU A 193 -13.03 8.28 21.60
CA GLU A 193 -14.10 8.94 20.82
C GLU A 193 -13.51 9.93 19.81
N LEU A 194 -12.88 9.42 18.76
CA LEU A 194 -12.36 10.27 17.69
C LEU A 194 -13.50 10.90 16.88
N ASP A 195 -13.59 12.24 16.85
CA ASP A 195 -14.50 12.97 15.96
C ASP A 195 -14.03 12.87 14.49
N LEU A 196 -14.49 11.82 13.81
CA LEU A 196 -14.17 11.54 12.41
C LEU A 196 -14.76 12.57 11.43
N ASP A 197 -15.77 13.35 11.83
CA ASP A 197 -16.34 14.41 11.00
C ASP A 197 -15.45 15.65 11.06
N TRP A 198 -14.97 16.02 12.26
CA TRP A 198 -13.99 17.09 12.43
C TRP A 198 -12.67 16.81 11.69
N VAL A 199 -12.14 15.58 11.77
CA VAL A 199 -10.92 15.21 11.02
C VAL A 199 -11.18 15.31 9.50
N ALA A 200 -12.31 14.79 9.02
CA ALA A 200 -12.67 14.86 7.60
C ALA A 200 -12.78 16.30 7.10
N GLN A 201 -13.42 17.17 7.87
CA GLN A 201 -13.58 18.59 7.54
C GLN A 201 -12.23 19.31 7.50
N SER A 202 -11.34 19.00 8.44
CA SER A 202 -9.98 19.56 8.48
C SER A 202 -9.19 19.17 7.24
N VAL A 203 -9.20 17.89 6.86
CA VAL A 203 -8.55 17.40 5.62
C VAL A 203 -9.15 18.07 4.38
N GLU A 204 -10.46 18.20 4.30
CA GLU A 204 -11.14 18.86 3.18
C GLU A 204 -10.74 20.34 3.04
N ASN A 205 -10.60 21.04 4.17
CA ASN A 205 -10.15 22.44 4.17
C ASN A 205 -8.74 22.58 3.56
N VAL A 206 -7.82 21.68 3.91
CA VAL A 206 -6.46 21.66 3.34
C VAL A 206 -6.50 21.34 1.84
N VAL A 207 -7.27 20.32 1.43
CA VAL A 207 -7.42 19.97 0.01
C VAL A 207 -7.98 21.15 -0.79
N ALA A 208 -9.02 21.83 -0.28
CA ALA A 208 -9.62 22.98 -0.93
C ALA A 208 -8.63 24.16 -1.05
N ARG A 209 -7.85 24.42 0.00
CA ARG A 209 -6.79 25.45 0.02
C ARG A 209 -5.72 25.18 -1.04
N LEU A 210 -5.18 23.96 -1.07
CA LEU A 210 -4.14 23.55 -2.03
C LEU A 210 -4.66 23.54 -3.47
N SER A 211 -5.93 23.17 -3.67
CA SER A 211 -6.56 23.12 -5.00
C SER A 211 -6.83 24.53 -5.57
N ARG A 212 -7.25 25.49 -4.74
CA ARG A 212 -7.50 26.88 -5.18
C ARG A 212 -6.22 27.62 -5.58
N SER A 213 -5.10 27.26 -4.97
CA SER A 213 -3.80 27.87 -5.28
C SER A 213 -3.27 27.49 -6.67
N ARG A 214 -3.89 26.54 -7.38
CA ARG A 214 -3.40 26.06 -8.68
C ARG A 214 -4.48 26.05 -9.75
N SER A 215 -4.47 27.09 -10.56
CA SER A 215 -5.05 27.11 -11.90
C SER A 215 -4.04 26.57 -12.91
N SER A 216 -4.31 25.38 -13.47
CA SER A 216 -3.76 24.82 -14.72
C SER A 216 -2.76 23.66 -14.61
N ARG A 217 -3.24 22.49 -15.10
CA ARG A 217 -2.53 21.43 -15.85
C ARG A 217 -1.28 20.79 -15.22
N SER A 218 -1.49 19.76 -14.40
CA SER A 218 -0.79 18.47 -14.37
C SER A 218 -1.21 17.72 -13.10
N ASN A 219 -0.78 16.46 -12.95
CA ASN A 219 -1.09 15.57 -11.84
C ASN A 219 -1.12 16.29 -10.47
N PRO A 220 -2.04 15.90 -9.55
CA PRO A 220 -2.06 16.51 -8.23
C PRO A 220 -0.72 16.25 -7.51
N PRO A 221 -0.25 17.22 -6.71
CA PRO A 221 0.95 17.00 -5.90
C PRO A 221 0.72 15.81 -4.95
N VAL A 222 1.78 15.09 -4.63
CA VAL A 222 1.76 13.88 -3.77
C VAL A 222 0.90 14.10 -2.51
N VAL A 223 1.06 15.25 -1.85
CA VAL A 223 0.29 15.60 -0.64
C VAL A 223 -1.23 15.66 -0.87
N VAL A 224 -1.69 16.16 -2.01
CA VAL A 224 -3.13 16.17 -2.31
C VAL A 224 -3.64 14.76 -2.52
N ALA A 225 -2.86 13.87 -3.14
CA ALA A 225 -3.22 12.46 -3.23
C ALA A 225 -3.27 11.81 -1.83
N ASP A 226 -2.31 12.08 -0.97
CA ASP A 226 -2.30 11.59 0.42
C ASP A 226 -3.54 12.02 1.20
N LEU A 227 -3.92 13.30 1.10
CA LEU A 227 -5.13 13.82 1.73
C LEU A 227 -6.40 13.19 1.16
N LEU A 228 -6.46 12.91 -0.14
CA LEU A 228 -7.58 12.17 -0.75
C LEU A 228 -7.64 10.71 -0.25
N HIS A 229 -6.50 10.05 -0.12
CA HIS A 229 -6.43 8.69 0.44
C HIS A 229 -6.94 8.68 1.90
N ILE A 230 -6.58 9.69 2.70
CA ILE A 230 -7.09 9.86 4.07
C ILE A 230 -8.61 10.00 4.08
N GLN A 231 -9.20 10.81 3.19
CA GLN A 231 -10.66 10.95 3.09
C GLN A 231 -11.35 9.60 2.81
N MET A 232 -10.78 8.80 1.91
CA MET A 232 -11.31 7.47 1.62
C MET A 232 -11.26 6.54 2.82
N PHE A 233 -10.18 6.62 3.59
CA PHE A 233 -10.03 5.76 4.76
C PHE A 233 -10.89 6.17 5.94
N LEU A 234 -11.15 7.46 6.11
CA LEU A 234 -12.17 7.94 7.04
C LEU A 234 -13.55 7.33 6.72
N LYS A 235 -13.92 7.24 5.44
CA LYS A 235 -15.16 6.55 5.03
C LYS A 235 -15.14 5.07 5.44
N ARG A 236 -14.00 4.38 5.25
CA ARG A 236 -13.80 2.99 5.67
C ARG A 236 -13.93 2.81 7.18
N ILE A 237 -13.32 3.68 7.98
CA ILE A 237 -13.45 3.66 9.44
C ILE A 237 -14.92 3.84 9.85
N LYS A 238 -15.60 4.86 9.31
CA LYS A 238 -17.02 5.13 9.62
C LYS A 238 -17.91 3.92 9.33
N ARG A 239 -17.67 3.20 8.24
CA ARG A 239 -18.37 1.94 7.93
C ARG A 239 -18.06 0.84 8.92
N SER A 240 -16.78 0.66 9.26
CA SER A 240 -16.35 -0.37 10.20
C SER A 240 -17.00 -0.17 11.57
N LEU A 241 -17.08 1.09 12.03
CA LEU A 241 -17.80 1.47 13.25
C LEU A 241 -19.30 1.21 13.12
N ALA A 242 -19.96 1.65 12.05
CA ALA A 242 -21.40 1.41 11.86
C ALA A 242 -21.76 -0.08 11.82
N ILE A 243 -20.90 -0.91 11.22
CA ILE A 243 -21.04 -2.37 11.22
C ILE A 243 -20.91 -2.93 12.64
N ARG A 244 -19.91 -2.45 13.40
CA ARG A 244 -19.67 -2.87 14.79
C ARG A 244 -20.83 -2.47 15.71
N ASP A 245 -21.31 -1.24 15.61
CA ASP A 245 -22.38 -0.73 16.46
C ASP A 245 -23.68 -1.48 16.18
N LYS A 246 -23.98 -1.74 14.91
CA LYS A 246 -25.09 -2.62 14.50
C LYS A 246 -24.93 -4.05 15.03
N ALA A 247 -23.72 -4.58 15.06
CA ALA A 247 -23.46 -5.89 15.66
C ALA A 247 -23.70 -5.88 17.18
N ALA A 248 -23.32 -4.82 17.87
CA ALA A 248 -23.52 -4.67 19.31
C ALA A 248 -25.02 -4.59 19.70
N GLU A 249 -25.86 -3.95 18.87
CA GLU A 249 -27.32 -3.92 19.06
C GLU A 249 -27.99 -5.30 18.97
N VAL A 250 -27.43 -6.21 18.16
CA VAL A 250 -27.94 -7.59 18.02
C VAL A 250 -27.58 -8.47 19.23
N VAL A 251 -26.51 -8.13 19.96
CA VAL A 251 -25.93 -8.93 21.08
C VAL A 251 -26.65 -8.67 22.42
N GLY A 252 -27.95 -8.37 22.40
CA GLY A 252 -28.76 -8.16 23.60
C GLY A 252 -28.83 -9.34 24.60
N ASP A 253 -28.38 -10.53 24.23
CA ASP A 253 -28.18 -11.69 25.12
C ASP A 253 -26.93 -12.47 24.68
N ALA A 254 -26.05 -12.77 25.63
CA ALA A 254 -24.63 -13.03 25.39
C ALA A 254 -24.24 -14.47 24.98
N ASP A 255 -25.16 -15.34 24.58
CA ASP A 255 -24.85 -16.77 24.42
C ASP A 255 -25.06 -17.39 23.03
N ASP A 256 -25.50 -16.64 22.01
CA ASP A 256 -25.68 -17.21 20.66
C ASP A 256 -25.19 -16.26 19.55
N MET A 257 -23.88 -16.29 19.27
CA MET A 257 -23.28 -15.53 18.17
C MET A 257 -23.49 -16.27 16.83
N ASP A 258 -24.52 -15.90 16.08
CA ASP A 258 -24.52 -16.04 14.62
C ASP A 258 -24.18 -14.68 13.97
N MET A 259 -23.00 -14.14 14.29
CA MET A 259 -22.44 -13.06 13.46
C MET A 259 -22.08 -13.66 12.11
N ASP A 260 -22.82 -13.27 11.08
CA ASP A 260 -22.56 -13.75 9.73
C ASP A 260 -21.07 -13.57 9.40
N ASN A 261 -20.49 -14.62 8.81
CA ASN A 261 -19.08 -14.73 8.48
C ASN A 261 -18.58 -13.52 7.67
N ILE A 262 -19.45 -12.90 6.87
CA ILE A 262 -19.16 -11.67 6.13
C ILE A 262 -18.79 -10.52 7.07
N THR A 263 -19.49 -10.37 8.19
CA THR A 263 -19.26 -9.29 9.15
C THR A 263 -17.97 -9.50 9.92
N ARG A 264 -17.68 -10.74 10.34
CA ARG A 264 -16.39 -11.09 10.94
C ARG A 264 -15.24 -10.91 9.96
N LEU A 265 -15.41 -11.32 8.71
CA LEU A 265 -14.40 -11.13 7.66
C LEU A 265 -14.09 -9.64 7.47
N ARG A 266 -15.10 -8.77 7.38
CA ARG A 266 -14.90 -7.31 7.22
C ARG A 266 -14.09 -6.69 8.35
N LEU A 267 -14.37 -7.06 9.59
CA LEU A 267 -13.64 -6.56 10.77
C LEU A 267 -12.24 -7.20 10.92
N THR A 268 -11.95 -8.30 10.22
CA THR A 268 -10.65 -9.00 10.31
C THR A 268 -9.78 -8.82 9.07
N MET A 269 -10.28 -8.14 8.03
CA MET A 269 -9.47 -7.81 6.85
C MET A 269 -8.25 -6.98 7.27
N PRO A 270 -7.05 -7.31 6.78
CA PRO A 270 -5.84 -6.62 7.20
C PRO A 270 -5.94 -5.11 6.93
N THR A 271 -5.51 -4.32 7.92
CA THR A 271 -5.20 -2.90 7.77
C THR A 271 -4.03 -2.80 6.80
N ARG A 272 -4.32 -2.80 5.50
CA ARG A 272 -3.33 -2.42 4.50
C ARG A 272 -2.94 -0.98 4.76
N ASP A 273 -1.66 -0.69 4.60
CA ASP A 273 -1.17 0.67 4.63
C ASP A 273 -2.01 1.52 3.66
N LEU A 274 -2.43 2.69 4.14
CA LEU A 274 -3.13 3.72 3.37
C LEU A 274 -2.37 4.15 2.11
N THR A 275 -1.05 4.00 2.16
CA THR A 275 -0.16 4.25 1.03
C THR A 275 -0.17 3.14 -0.02
N ALA A 276 -0.56 1.92 0.35
CA ALA A 276 -0.38 0.73 -0.48
C ALA A 276 -1.41 0.64 -1.61
N ILE A 277 -2.54 1.34 -1.50
CA ILE A 277 -3.55 1.41 -2.56
C ILE A 277 -3.30 2.67 -3.37
N ASP A 278 -2.85 2.47 -4.60
CA ASP A 278 -2.64 3.55 -5.56
C ASP A 278 -3.90 3.73 -6.42
N TYR A 279 -4.75 4.71 -6.10
CA TYR A 279 -6.07 4.90 -6.71
C TYR A 279 -6.01 5.31 -8.21
N PRO A 280 -7.14 5.31 -8.94
CA PRO A 280 -7.11 5.57 -10.38
C PRO A 280 -6.89 7.05 -10.73
N GLY A 281 -6.37 7.28 -11.92
CA GLY A 281 -6.21 8.59 -12.53
C GLY A 281 -5.57 9.64 -11.63
N LYS A 282 -6.28 10.75 -11.40
CA LYS A 282 -5.78 11.86 -10.56
C LYS A 282 -5.71 11.50 -9.07
N MET A 283 -6.34 10.43 -8.61
CA MET A 283 -6.24 10.04 -7.20
C MET A 283 -4.95 9.28 -6.90
N SER A 284 -4.22 8.83 -7.92
CA SER A 284 -2.91 8.18 -7.74
C SER A 284 -1.87 9.17 -7.21
N ARG A 285 -1.02 8.68 -6.29
CA ARG A 285 0.07 9.45 -5.66
C ARG A 285 1.09 9.97 -6.65
N PHE A 286 1.35 9.21 -7.70
CA PHE A 286 2.28 9.56 -8.77
C PHE A 286 1.54 10.12 -10.00
N GLY A 287 0.26 10.48 -9.83
CA GLY A 287 -0.59 10.93 -10.92
C GLY A 287 -0.99 9.83 -11.90
N ARG A 288 -1.61 10.23 -13.01
CA ARG A 288 -2.15 9.30 -14.01
C ARG A 288 -1.03 8.40 -14.55
N ARG A 289 -1.29 7.10 -14.65
CA ARG A 289 -0.35 6.10 -15.19
C ARG A 289 -0.17 6.24 -16.70
N HIS A 290 -1.23 6.63 -17.39
CA HIS A 290 -1.30 6.82 -18.84
C HIS A 290 -2.48 7.73 -19.20
N ASP A 291 -2.61 8.07 -20.48
CA ASP A 291 -3.67 8.89 -21.07
C ASP A 291 -5.08 8.28 -20.98
N ASN A 292 -5.18 6.97 -20.73
CA ASN A 292 -6.44 6.25 -20.48
C ASN A 292 -6.71 5.94 -18.98
N ASP A 293 -5.89 6.45 -18.05
CA ASP A 293 -6.06 6.22 -16.61
C ASP A 293 -6.97 7.31 -16.01
N TYR A 294 -8.28 7.10 -16.00
CA TYR A 294 -9.27 8.04 -15.45
C TYR A 294 -9.88 7.52 -14.15
N VAL A 295 -10.32 8.43 -13.28
CA VAL A 295 -11.12 8.10 -12.09
C VAL A 295 -12.48 7.57 -12.50
N ASP A 296 -13.17 8.29 -13.39
CA ASP A 296 -14.47 7.91 -13.92
C ASP A 296 -14.30 6.88 -15.05
N VAL A 297 -14.89 5.69 -14.86
CA VAL A 297 -14.86 4.61 -15.86
C VAL A 297 -15.55 4.99 -17.17
N GLY A 298 -16.49 5.94 -17.16
CA GLY A 298 -17.15 6.43 -18.37
C GLY A 298 -16.21 7.17 -19.33
N GLN A 299 -15.03 7.57 -18.86
CA GLN A 299 -13.99 8.23 -19.66
C GLN A 299 -12.92 7.26 -20.17
N ILE A 300 -12.97 5.99 -19.76
CA ILE A 300 -11.97 5.00 -20.12
C ILE A 300 -12.36 4.36 -21.46
N GLU A 301 -11.45 4.41 -22.42
CA GLU A 301 -11.61 3.72 -23.69
C GLU A 301 -11.49 2.20 -23.50
N ILE A 302 -12.41 1.45 -24.12
CA ILE A 302 -12.39 -0.03 -24.07
C ILE A 302 -11.08 -0.55 -24.67
N MET A 303 -10.69 -0.05 -25.84
CA MET A 303 -9.42 -0.38 -26.47
C MET A 303 -8.26 0.29 -25.72
N PRO A 304 -7.08 -0.35 -25.64
CA PRO A 304 -5.91 0.28 -25.05
C PRO A 304 -5.40 1.41 -25.94
N THR A 305 -5.01 2.52 -25.31
CA THR A 305 -4.31 3.61 -25.98
C THR A 305 -2.82 3.31 -26.12
N LEU A 306 -2.11 4.07 -26.96
CA LEU A 306 -0.66 3.95 -27.05
C LEU A 306 0.03 4.27 -25.70
N GLY A 307 -0.48 5.27 -24.96
CA GLY A 307 0.04 5.60 -23.64
C GLY A 307 -0.12 4.46 -22.64
N GLU A 308 -1.24 3.72 -22.70
CA GLU A 308 -1.46 2.53 -21.89
C GLU A 308 -0.55 1.37 -22.29
N ILE A 309 -0.37 1.14 -23.60
CA ILE A 309 0.53 0.11 -24.12
C ILE A 309 1.99 0.39 -23.73
N MET A 310 2.40 1.65 -23.61
CA MET A 310 3.77 2.01 -23.21
C MET A 310 3.92 2.23 -21.70
N ALA A 311 2.87 2.05 -20.91
CA ALA A 311 2.93 2.28 -19.47
C ALA A 311 3.76 1.21 -18.75
N ASP A 312 4.65 1.67 -17.86
CA ASP A 312 5.46 0.82 -16.97
C ASP A 312 4.73 0.50 -15.66
N ARG A 313 3.86 1.40 -15.22
CA ARG A 313 3.08 1.23 -13.99
C ARG A 313 1.89 0.31 -14.22
N SER A 314 1.68 -0.61 -13.28
CA SER A 314 0.53 -1.52 -13.32
C SER A 314 -0.80 -0.74 -13.23
N PRO A 315 -1.84 -1.18 -13.96
CA PRO A 315 -3.15 -0.53 -13.92
C PRO A 315 -3.78 -0.64 -12.52
N TYR A 316 -4.63 0.32 -12.18
CA TYR A 316 -5.43 0.24 -10.96
C TYR A 316 -6.49 -0.86 -11.10
N LEU A 317 -6.37 -1.89 -10.26
CA LEU A 317 -7.32 -3.00 -10.17
C LEU A 317 -7.94 -3.02 -8.76
N PRO A 318 -9.23 -2.73 -8.63
CA PRO A 318 -9.91 -2.75 -7.33
C PRO A 318 -9.86 -4.15 -6.71
N LEU A 319 -9.54 -4.20 -5.42
CA LEU A 319 -9.46 -5.44 -4.66
C LEU A 319 -10.85 -6.02 -4.42
N ILE A 320 -10.91 -7.21 -3.83
CA ILE A 320 -12.19 -7.83 -3.43
C ILE A 320 -12.85 -7.06 -2.27
N ASP A 321 -12.06 -6.39 -1.44
CA ASP A 321 -12.53 -5.62 -0.30
C ASP A 321 -13.20 -4.32 -0.76
N HIS A 322 -14.50 -4.22 -0.60
CA HIS A 322 -15.32 -3.06 -0.98
C HIS A 322 -14.88 -1.76 -0.29
N ASP A 323 -14.30 -1.85 0.90
CA ASP A 323 -13.86 -0.67 1.65
C ASP A 323 -12.54 -0.09 1.12
N THR A 324 -11.91 -0.76 0.15
CA THR A 324 -10.70 -0.31 -0.54
C THR A 324 -10.98 0.32 -1.90
N TRP A 325 -12.25 0.49 -2.25
CA TRP A 325 -12.65 1.07 -3.53
C TRP A 325 -12.71 2.60 -3.43
N HIS A 326 -12.39 3.29 -4.52
CA HIS A 326 -12.56 4.76 -4.60
C HIS A 326 -13.98 5.21 -4.85
N GLU A 327 -14.81 4.32 -5.38
CA GLU A 327 -16.26 4.51 -5.49
C GLU A 327 -17.00 3.48 -4.65
N ASP A 328 -18.13 3.91 -4.10
CA ASP A 328 -18.90 3.15 -3.13
C ASP A 328 -20.17 2.55 -3.73
N GLY A 329 -20.74 1.57 -3.03
CA GLY A 329 -22.04 1.00 -3.36
C GLY A 329 -22.10 0.35 -4.75
N VAL A 330 -23.26 0.50 -5.41
CA VAL A 330 -23.52 -0.12 -6.73
C VAL A 330 -22.62 0.48 -7.82
N GLN A 331 -22.31 1.78 -7.72
CA GLN A 331 -21.40 2.44 -8.66
C GLN A 331 -19.99 1.87 -8.54
N GLY A 332 -19.47 1.73 -7.32
CA GLY A 332 -18.19 1.06 -7.06
C GLY A 332 -18.14 -0.37 -7.57
N LEU A 333 -19.24 -1.12 -7.44
CA LEU A 333 -19.34 -2.49 -7.92
C LEU A 333 -19.25 -2.56 -9.45
N ALA A 334 -20.02 -1.71 -10.14
CA ALA A 334 -19.99 -1.61 -11.59
C ALA A 334 -18.59 -1.18 -12.09
N GLU A 335 -17.98 -0.21 -11.43
CA GLU A 335 -16.63 0.25 -11.71
C GLU A 335 -15.59 -0.86 -11.55
N ARG A 336 -15.63 -1.60 -10.43
CA ARG A 336 -14.76 -2.76 -10.24
C ARG A 336 -14.92 -3.79 -11.33
N HIS A 337 -16.16 -4.18 -11.65
CA HIS A 337 -16.40 -5.17 -12.69
C HIS A 337 -15.92 -4.69 -14.05
N PHE A 338 -16.14 -3.42 -14.39
CA PHE A 338 -15.62 -2.83 -15.62
C PHE A 338 -14.10 -2.92 -15.69
N ARG A 339 -13.38 -2.45 -14.65
CA ARG A 339 -11.91 -2.44 -14.62
C ARG A 339 -11.33 -3.85 -14.69
N LEU A 340 -11.86 -4.79 -13.91
CA LEU A 340 -11.39 -6.18 -13.90
C LEU A 340 -11.67 -6.90 -15.22
N MET A 341 -12.89 -6.76 -15.77
CA MET A 341 -13.26 -7.38 -17.03
C MET A 341 -12.45 -6.82 -18.20
N ARG A 342 -12.27 -5.49 -18.25
CA ARG A 342 -11.43 -4.85 -19.26
C ARG A 342 -10.00 -5.34 -19.15
N GLN A 343 -9.46 -5.46 -17.94
CA GLN A 343 -8.12 -6.00 -17.72
C GLN A 343 -7.98 -7.42 -18.26
N ASP A 344 -8.91 -8.31 -17.92
CA ASP A 344 -8.88 -9.71 -18.35
C ASP A 344 -8.93 -9.85 -19.89
N ILE A 345 -9.72 -9.00 -20.56
CA ILE A 345 -9.87 -9.06 -22.03
C ILE A 345 -8.73 -8.34 -22.75
N MET A 346 -8.30 -7.16 -22.28
CA MET A 346 -7.32 -6.31 -22.97
C MET A 346 -5.87 -6.65 -22.65
N GLN A 347 -5.56 -7.15 -21.45
CA GLN A 347 -4.17 -7.42 -21.06
C GLN A 347 -3.45 -8.39 -22.01
N PRO A 348 -4.07 -9.47 -22.52
CA PRO A 348 -3.43 -10.33 -23.52
C PRO A 348 -3.07 -9.57 -24.81
N ILE A 349 -3.95 -8.68 -25.28
CA ILE A 349 -3.72 -7.85 -26.48
C ILE A 349 -2.58 -6.87 -26.25
N ILE A 350 -2.58 -6.17 -25.11
CA ILE A 350 -1.49 -5.24 -24.73
C ILE A 350 -0.15 -5.98 -24.67
N ARG A 351 -0.12 -7.17 -24.04
CA ARG A 351 1.10 -7.99 -23.97
C ARG A 351 1.59 -8.38 -25.36
N MET A 352 0.69 -8.84 -26.24
CA MET A 352 1.03 -9.19 -27.62
C MET A 352 1.62 -8.00 -28.38
N ILE A 353 1.03 -6.81 -28.26
CA ILE A 353 1.56 -5.61 -28.92
C ILE A 353 2.92 -5.21 -28.32
N LYS A 354 3.08 -5.23 -27.00
CA LYS A 354 4.38 -4.97 -26.35
C LYS A 354 5.47 -5.93 -26.85
N CYS A 355 5.15 -7.22 -27.01
CA CYS A 355 6.07 -8.21 -27.59
C CYS A 355 6.45 -7.86 -29.04
N ALA A 356 5.46 -7.53 -29.88
CA ALA A 356 5.70 -7.16 -31.27
C ALA A 356 6.54 -5.87 -31.42
N LEU A 357 6.40 -4.94 -30.47
CA LEU A 357 7.16 -3.69 -30.41
C LEU A 357 8.53 -3.83 -29.73
N ASN A 358 8.92 -5.03 -29.28
CA ASN A 358 10.15 -5.30 -28.50
C ASN A 358 10.33 -4.35 -27.30
N VAL A 359 9.25 -4.05 -26.57
CA VAL A 359 9.34 -3.26 -25.33
C VAL A 359 10.15 -4.06 -24.28
N GLU A 360 11.14 -3.42 -23.65
CA GLU A 360 12.05 -4.05 -22.68
C GLU A 360 11.29 -4.70 -21.50
N GLY A 361 11.81 -5.82 -20.99
CA GLY A 361 11.24 -6.53 -19.83
C GLY A 361 10.08 -7.50 -20.13
N VAL A 362 9.58 -7.57 -21.36
CA VAL A 362 8.53 -8.54 -21.73
C VAL A 362 9.16 -9.85 -22.22
N LYS A 363 9.02 -10.91 -21.41
CA LYS A 363 9.40 -12.28 -21.81
C LYS A 363 8.62 -12.70 -23.05
N ARG A 364 9.31 -13.13 -24.11
CA ARG A 364 8.73 -13.69 -25.36
C ARG A 364 8.04 -15.06 -25.17
N GLU A 365 7.93 -15.55 -23.95
CA GLU A 365 7.59 -16.94 -23.62
C GLU A 365 6.15 -17.39 -23.98
N MET A 366 5.29 -16.55 -24.58
CA MET A 366 3.87 -16.88 -24.78
C MET A 366 3.33 -16.87 -26.22
N PHE A 367 4.10 -16.48 -27.22
CA PHE A 367 3.57 -16.33 -28.59
C PHE A 367 4.55 -16.86 -29.65
N ASP A 368 4.74 -18.18 -29.70
CA ASP A 368 5.51 -18.82 -30.78
C ASP A 368 4.79 -18.83 -32.13
N ASP A 369 3.49 -18.47 -32.18
CA ASP A 369 2.63 -18.66 -33.36
C ASP A 369 1.92 -17.36 -33.82
N TYR A 370 2.67 -16.26 -33.97
CA TYR A 370 2.15 -15.04 -34.62
C TYR A 370 2.54 -15.00 -36.11
N ARG A 371 1.63 -14.50 -36.95
CA ARG A 371 1.90 -14.25 -38.37
C ARG A 371 2.04 -12.74 -38.60
N LEU A 372 3.23 -12.32 -39.01
CA LEU A 372 3.50 -10.95 -39.43
C LEU A 372 3.04 -10.75 -40.89
N TYR A 373 2.21 -9.74 -41.14
CA TYR A 373 1.75 -9.37 -42.48
C TYR A 373 2.30 -7.99 -42.85
N GLU A 374 3.36 -7.95 -43.67
CA GLU A 374 3.91 -6.70 -44.19
C GLU A 374 3.13 -6.20 -45.43
N GLY A 375 3.04 -4.88 -45.58
CA GLY A 375 2.45 -4.23 -46.76
C GLY A 375 0.94 -4.47 -46.94
N CYS A 376 0.21 -4.76 -45.87
CA CYS A 376 -1.22 -5.04 -45.93
C CYS A 376 -2.03 -3.95 -45.21
N HIS A 377 -3.16 -3.54 -45.78
CA HIS A 377 -4.16 -2.71 -45.12
C HIS A 377 -5.22 -3.58 -44.46
N VAL A 378 -5.35 -3.50 -43.14
CA VAL A 378 -6.46 -4.16 -42.42
C VAL A 378 -7.76 -3.48 -42.82
N THR A 379 -8.69 -4.26 -43.39
CA THR A 379 -9.99 -3.78 -43.88
C THR A 379 -11.15 -4.23 -42.99
N GLY A 380 -10.93 -5.21 -42.11
CA GLY A 380 -11.91 -5.62 -41.12
C GLY A 380 -11.31 -6.57 -40.10
N VAL A 381 -11.81 -6.52 -38.87
CA VAL A 381 -11.50 -7.48 -37.82
C VAL A 381 -12.83 -8.02 -37.30
N SER A 382 -12.99 -9.33 -37.27
CA SER A 382 -14.17 -10.02 -36.75
C SER A 382 -13.76 -10.96 -35.63
N LEU A 383 -14.40 -10.81 -34.47
CA LEU A 383 -14.23 -11.70 -33.34
C LEU A 383 -15.46 -12.63 -33.27
N ARG A 384 -15.24 -13.94 -33.41
CA ARG A 384 -16.23 -14.97 -33.09
C ARG A 384 -15.74 -15.74 -31.87
N TYR A 385 -16.67 -16.35 -31.14
CA TYR A 385 -16.39 -17.06 -29.88
C TYR A 385 -15.26 -18.11 -29.99
N GLU A 386 -15.04 -18.66 -31.20
CA GLU A 386 -14.02 -19.68 -31.45
C GLU A 386 -12.82 -19.21 -32.29
N HIS A 387 -12.85 -18.00 -32.87
CA HIS A 387 -11.73 -17.50 -33.68
C HIS A 387 -11.76 -16.00 -33.93
N VAL A 388 -10.56 -15.43 -34.09
CA VAL A 388 -10.36 -14.07 -34.60
C VAL A 388 -10.09 -14.14 -36.10
N SER A 389 -10.83 -13.38 -36.91
CA SER A 389 -10.58 -13.23 -38.34
C SER A 389 -10.12 -11.81 -38.63
N VAL A 390 -9.00 -11.68 -39.34
CA VAL A 390 -8.49 -10.38 -39.82
C VAL A 390 -8.58 -10.39 -41.34
N LEU A 391 -9.35 -9.46 -41.89
CA LEU A 391 -9.45 -9.21 -43.33
C LEU A 391 -8.38 -8.19 -43.72
N VAL A 392 -7.47 -8.60 -44.59
CA VAL A 392 -6.36 -7.77 -45.05
C VAL A 392 -6.43 -7.61 -46.57
N ARG A 393 -6.27 -6.38 -47.04
CA ARG A 393 -6.14 -6.02 -48.45
C ARG A 393 -4.67 -5.71 -48.71
N ARG A 394 -4.04 -6.46 -49.62
CA ARG A 394 -2.73 -6.12 -50.17
C ARG A 394 -2.86 -5.08 -51.27
#